data_AF-A0A535C890-F1
#
_entry.id   AF-A0A535C890-F1
#
_cell.length_a   1.000
_cell.length_b   1.000
_cell.length_c   1.000
_cell.angle_alpha   90.00
_cell.angle_beta   90.00
_cell.angle_gamma   90.00
#
_symmetry.space_group_name_H-M   'P 1'
#
loop_
_entity.id
_entity.type
_entity.pdbx_description
1 polymer ?
#
loop_
_entity_poly.entity_id
_entity_poly.type
_entity_poly.pdbx_seq_one_letter_code
_entity_poly.pdbx_strand_id
1 'polypeptide(L)'
;MCEYSQQMPFDPAHFVERFFSPFNPESRFYWPAVVSLFLALAVNIVWYNTRASRVTPPENATKPWAFWTNVVFVILLGVLFIAKAPFYLFVVTLALNAGVLVYMYWYLLPPQEAAWEREQRRRSYFPQKKRRRR
;
A
#
# COMPACT_ATOMS: atom_id res chain seq x y z
N MET A 1 -51.66 -30.22 -4.60
CA MET A 1 -50.95 -29.28 -5.50
C MET A 1 -50.12 -28.40 -4.59
N CYS A 2 -48.83 -28.72 -4.41
CA CYS A 2 -47.68 -28.00 -5.00
C CYS A 2 -47.76 -26.52 -4.60
N GLU A 3 -46.89 -26.01 -3.72
CA GLU A 3 -45.49 -25.70 -4.07
C GLU A 3 -44.55 -25.91 -2.86
N TYR A 4 -43.66 -26.89 -2.98
CA TYR A 4 -42.35 -26.78 -2.36
C TYR A 4 -41.62 -25.69 -3.14
N SER A 5 -41.64 -24.45 -2.67
CA SER A 5 -40.71 -23.44 -3.18
C SER A 5 -39.32 -23.96 -2.87
N GLN A 6 -38.63 -24.38 -3.93
CA GLN A 6 -37.24 -24.78 -3.88
C GLN A 6 -36.47 -23.64 -3.23
N GLN A 7 -36.07 -23.81 -1.96
CA GLN A 7 -34.95 -23.07 -1.40
C GLN A 7 -33.77 -23.39 -2.32
N MET A 8 -33.45 -22.47 -3.23
CA MET A 8 -32.16 -22.51 -3.90
C MET A 8 -31.12 -22.38 -2.79
N PRO A 9 -30.29 -23.41 -2.52
CA PRO A 9 -29.29 -23.35 -1.45
C PRO A 9 -28.21 -22.28 -1.72
N PHE A 10 -28.27 -21.64 -2.89
CA PHE A 10 -27.39 -20.58 -3.34
C PHE A 10 -28.22 -19.52 -4.08
N ASP A 11 -28.60 -18.46 -3.39
CA ASP A 11 -29.15 -17.26 -4.01
C ASP A 11 -28.01 -16.25 -4.26
N PRO A 12 -27.56 -16.04 -5.51
CA PRO A 12 -26.47 -15.12 -5.80
C PRO A 12 -26.79 -13.68 -5.41
N ALA A 13 -28.05 -13.26 -5.39
CA ALA A 13 -28.44 -11.93 -4.93
C ALA A 13 -28.19 -11.77 -3.43
N HIS A 14 -28.61 -12.76 -2.63
CA HIS A 14 -28.31 -12.82 -1.19
C HIS A 14 -26.80 -12.91 -0.92
N PHE A 15 -26.02 -13.57 -1.77
CA PHE A 15 -24.56 -13.66 -1.61
C PHE A 15 -23.89 -12.31 -1.86
N VAL A 16 -24.31 -11.59 -2.90
CA VAL A 16 -23.83 -10.23 -3.22
C VAL A 16 -24.17 -9.27 -2.09
N GLU A 17 -25.41 -9.29 -1.60
CA GLU A 17 -25.84 -8.46 -0.47
C GLU A 17 -25.04 -8.77 0.80
N ARG A 18 -24.74 -10.05 1.07
CA ARG A 18 -23.92 -10.50 2.19
C ARG A 18 -22.45 -10.10 2.06
N PHE A 19 -21.93 -10.03 0.83
CA PHE A 19 -20.58 -9.55 0.53
C PHE A 19 -20.44 -8.03 0.75
N PHE A 20 -21.50 -7.27 0.47
CA PHE A 20 -21.55 -5.82 0.69
C PHE A 20 -22.03 -5.42 2.10
N SER A 21 -22.49 -6.38 2.92
CA SER A 21 -22.85 -6.21 4.34
C SER A 21 -21.88 -6.95 5.29
N PRO A 22 -20.61 -6.49 5.40
CA PRO A 22 -19.52 -7.22 6.04
C PRO A 22 -19.67 -7.49 7.55
N PHE A 23 -20.69 -6.93 8.22
CA PHE A 23 -20.89 -7.02 9.67
C PHE A 23 -22.21 -7.66 10.10
N ASN A 24 -22.74 -8.59 9.29
CA ASN A 24 -23.80 -9.48 9.73
C ASN A 24 -23.24 -10.45 10.82
N PRO A 25 -23.85 -10.57 12.02
CA PRO A 25 -23.32 -11.36 13.14
C PRO A 25 -23.06 -12.85 12.85
N GLU A 26 -23.62 -13.39 11.77
CA GLU A 26 -23.35 -14.76 11.31
C GLU A 26 -22.07 -14.92 10.45
N SER A 27 -21.51 -13.83 9.91
CA SER A 27 -20.37 -13.90 8.99
C SER A 27 -19.04 -13.82 9.75
N ARG A 28 -18.29 -14.92 9.79
CA ARG A 28 -16.94 -15.03 10.40
C ARG A 28 -15.83 -14.39 9.53
N PHE A 29 -16.19 -13.48 8.63
CA PHE A 29 -15.31 -12.97 7.56
C PHE A 29 -14.28 -11.92 8.02
N TYR A 30 -14.19 -11.64 9.31
CA TYR A 30 -13.29 -10.63 9.89
C TYR A 30 -11.83 -11.10 9.99
N TRP A 31 -11.59 -12.38 10.29
CA TRP A 31 -10.23 -12.93 10.46
C TRP A 31 -9.35 -12.85 9.21
N PRO A 32 -9.82 -13.21 8.00
CA PRO A 32 -9.02 -13.09 6.78
C PRO A 32 -8.52 -11.66 6.54
N ALA A 33 -9.32 -10.66 6.91
CA ALA A 33 -8.96 -9.28 6.69
C ALA A 33 -7.98 -8.72 7.75
N VAL A 34 -8.07 -9.21 8.98
CA VAL A 34 -7.04 -8.94 9.99
C VAL A 34 -5.70 -9.56 9.58
N VAL A 35 -5.72 -10.79 9.07
CA VAL A 35 -4.51 -11.46 8.56
C VAL A 35 -3.95 -10.71 7.35
N SER A 36 -4.80 -10.22 6.43
CA SER A 36 -4.32 -9.46 5.27
C SER A 36 -3.70 -8.12 5.66
N LEU A 37 -4.27 -7.42 6.66
CA LEU A 37 -3.67 -6.20 7.23
C LEU A 37 -2.30 -6.47 7.83
N PHE A 38 -2.16 -7.56 8.59
CA PHE A 38 -0.88 -7.95 9.18
C PHE A 38 0.15 -8.31 8.10
N LEU A 39 -0.25 -9.09 7.10
CA LEU A 39 0.59 -9.42 5.96
C LEU A 39 0.99 -8.18 5.17
N ALA A 40 0.08 -7.23 4.95
CA ALA A 40 0.40 -5.97 4.27
C ALA A 40 1.47 -5.18 5.02
N LEU A 41 1.38 -5.11 6.35
CA LEU A 41 2.39 -4.47 7.19
C LEU A 41 3.73 -5.21 7.10
N ALA A 42 3.72 -6.54 7.22
CA ALA A 42 4.93 -7.36 7.13
C ALA A 42 5.62 -7.20 5.77
N VAL A 43 4.87 -7.27 4.68
CA VAL A 43 5.37 -7.06 3.31
C VAL A 43 5.95 -5.65 3.16
N ASN A 44 5.29 -4.61 3.71
CA ASN A 44 5.80 -3.23 3.66
C ASN A 44 7.13 -3.08 4.42
N ILE A 45 7.27 -3.72 5.60
CA ILE A 45 8.52 -3.73 6.37
C ILE A 45 9.63 -4.44 5.62
N VAL A 46 9.35 -5.64 5.07
CA VAL A 46 10.31 -6.40 4.28
C VAL A 46 10.73 -5.61 3.04
N TRP A 47 9.80 -5.00 2.32
CA TRP A 47 10.08 -4.15 1.17
C TRP A 47 10.94 -2.93 1.53
N TYR A 48 10.65 -2.28 2.66
CA TYR A 48 11.45 -1.14 3.13
C TYR A 48 12.90 -1.56 3.39
N ASN A 49 13.11 -2.73 4.01
CA ASN A 49 14.42 -3.21 4.43
C ASN A 49 15.24 -3.90 3.32
N THR A 50 14.59 -4.52 2.33
CA THR A 50 15.24 -5.33 1.28
C THR A 50 16.06 -4.55 0.24
N ARG A 51 16.09 -3.21 0.30
CA ARG A 51 16.78 -2.40 -0.73
C ARG A 51 17.89 -1.48 -0.23
N ALA A 52 18.15 -1.37 1.07
CA ALA A 52 18.99 -0.31 1.65
C ALA A 52 20.42 -0.17 1.06
N SER A 53 21.00 -1.22 0.47
CA SER A 53 22.41 -1.20 0.03
C SER A 53 22.65 -0.74 -1.42
N ARG A 54 21.62 -0.57 -2.26
CA ARG A 54 21.78 -0.18 -3.69
C ARG A 54 20.85 0.95 -4.14
N VAL A 55 20.28 1.69 -3.21
CA VAL A 55 19.34 2.78 -3.49
C VAL A 55 20.11 4.03 -3.91
N THR A 56 19.71 4.70 -4.99
CA THR A 56 20.23 6.03 -5.30
C THR A 56 19.79 7.01 -4.20
N PRO A 57 20.58 8.04 -3.84
CA PRO A 57 20.18 9.03 -2.82
C PRO A 57 18.76 9.63 -2.99
N PRO A 58 18.27 9.94 -4.20
CA PRO A 58 16.89 10.40 -4.38
C PRO A 58 15.83 9.31 -4.07
N GLU A 59 16.07 8.05 -4.44
CA GLU A 59 15.18 6.94 -4.05
C GLU A 59 15.23 6.70 -2.53
N ASN A 60 16.37 6.97 -1.87
CA ASN A 60 16.50 6.89 -0.42
C ASN A 60 15.73 8.02 0.31
N ALA A 61 15.55 9.18 -0.32
CA ALA A 61 14.71 10.25 0.22
C ALA A 61 13.22 9.91 0.09
N THR A 62 12.82 9.26 -1.01
CA THR A 62 11.41 8.97 -1.31
C THR A 62 10.88 7.71 -0.61
N LYS A 63 11.73 6.69 -0.42
CA LYS A 63 11.35 5.42 0.24
C LYS A 63 10.74 5.57 1.64
N PRO A 64 11.28 6.39 2.56
CA PRO A 64 10.68 6.60 3.88
C PRO A 64 9.27 7.18 3.78
N TRP A 65 9.03 8.10 2.87
CA TRP A 65 7.70 8.67 2.66
C TRP A 65 6.71 7.62 2.11
N ALA A 66 7.14 6.79 1.16
CA ALA A 66 6.33 5.67 0.66
C ALA A 66 6.02 4.64 1.76
N PHE A 67 6.98 4.38 2.66
CA PHE A 67 6.76 3.52 3.81
C PHE A 67 5.74 4.09 4.79
N TRP A 68 5.89 5.36 5.19
CA TRP A 68 5.00 6.01 6.14
C TRP A 68 3.59 6.20 5.60
N THR A 69 3.44 6.53 4.32
CA THR A 69 2.11 6.58 3.67
C THR A 69 1.42 5.22 3.77
N ASN A 70 2.10 4.12 3.46
CA ASN A 70 1.55 2.78 3.64
C ASN A 70 1.16 2.49 5.10
N VAL A 71 1.99 2.86 6.07
CA VAL A 71 1.65 2.68 7.50
C VAL A 71 0.38 3.44 7.86
N VAL A 72 0.25 4.70 7.43
CA VAL A 72 -0.94 5.52 7.69
C VAL A 72 -2.19 4.89 7.07
N PHE A 73 -2.11 4.40 5.84
CA PHE A 73 -3.25 3.74 5.19
C PHE A 73 -3.60 2.40 5.83
N VAL A 74 -2.62 1.62 6.28
CA VAL A 74 -2.85 0.38 7.07
C VAL A 74 -3.58 0.69 8.38
N ILE A 75 -3.17 1.75 9.09
CA ILE A 75 -3.88 2.21 10.30
C ILE A 75 -5.31 2.64 9.95
N LEU A 76 -5.49 3.42 8.88
CA LEU A 76 -6.81 3.86 8.43
C LEU A 76 -7.73 2.68 8.10
N LEU A 77 -7.22 1.67 7.39
CA LEU A 77 -7.94 0.42 7.13
C LEU A 77 -8.29 -0.30 8.43
N GLY A 78 -7.38 -0.33 9.41
CA GLY A 78 -7.67 -0.84 10.75
C GLY A 78 -8.79 -0.08 11.47
N VAL A 79 -8.81 1.25 11.36
CA VAL A 79 -9.89 2.10 11.90
C VAL A 79 -11.21 1.80 11.22
N LEU A 80 -11.23 1.69 9.88
CA LEU A 80 -12.43 1.31 9.12
C LEU A 80 -12.95 -0.08 9.52
N PHE A 81 -12.03 -1.01 9.82
CA PHE A 81 -12.37 -2.33 10.35
C PHE A 81 -13.07 -2.25 11.71
N ILE A 82 -12.49 -1.50 12.66
CA ILE A 82 -13.08 -1.31 14.00
C ILE A 82 -14.44 -0.59 13.91
N ALA A 83 -14.54 0.42 13.05
CA ALA A 83 -15.74 1.22 12.82
C ALA A 83 -16.84 0.46 12.06
N LYS A 84 -16.59 -0.78 11.67
CA LYS A 84 -17.52 -1.60 10.89
C LYS A 84 -17.99 -0.93 9.59
N ALA A 85 -17.08 -0.23 8.93
CA ALA A 85 -17.36 0.57 7.75
C ALA A 85 -17.82 -0.30 6.56
N PRO A 86 -18.61 0.25 5.62
CA PRO A 86 -19.00 -0.49 4.43
C PRO A 86 -17.82 -0.80 3.50
N PHE A 87 -17.90 -1.92 2.77
CA PHE A 87 -16.79 -2.46 1.99
C PHE A 87 -16.20 -1.48 0.96
N TYR A 88 -17.03 -0.66 0.32
CA TYR A 88 -16.58 0.29 -0.70
C TYR A 88 -15.55 1.30 -0.16
N LEU A 89 -15.60 1.65 1.13
CA LEU A 89 -14.62 2.55 1.75
C LEU A 89 -13.21 1.92 1.83
N PHE A 90 -13.13 0.59 2.00
CA PHE A 90 -11.85 -0.12 1.94
C PHE A 90 -11.26 -0.09 0.53
N VAL A 91 -12.11 -0.27 -0.49
CA VAL A 91 -11.68 -0.21 -1.90
C VAL A 91 -11.17 1.19 -2.24
N VAL A 92 -11.91 2.23 -1.84
CA VAL A 92 -11.52 3.63 -2.09
C VAL A 92 -10.21 3.98 -1.38
N THR A 93 -10.05 3.57 -0.11
CA THR A 93 -8.80 3.84 0.63
C THR A 93 -7.60 3.10 0.05
N LEU A 94 -7.78 1.85 -0.40
CA LEU A 94 -6.73 1.10 -1.10
C LEU A 94 -6.36 1.77 -2.43
N ALA A 95 -7.35 2.21 -3.22
CA ALA A 95 -7.11 2.90 -4.48
C ALA A 95 -6.38 4.23 -4.28
N LEU A 96 -6.74 4.99 -3.23
CA LEU A 96 -6.03 6.22 -2.85
C LEU A 96 -4.59 5.95 -2.43
N ASN A 97 -4.34 4.91 -1.63
CA ASN A 97 -2.99 4.52 -1.24
C ASN A 97 -2.13 4.20 -2.48
N ALA A 98 -2.64 3.34 -3.37
CA ALA A 98 -1.96 3.00 -4.62
C ALA A 98 -1.72 4.23 -5.49
N GLY A 99 -2.70 5.13 -5.61
CA GLY A 99 -2.58 6.38 -6.36
C GLY A 99 -1.48 7.30 -5.81
N VAL A 100 -1.40 7.44 -4.48
CA VAL A 100 -0.33 8.23 -3.83
C VAL A 100 1.05 7.62 -4.11
N LEU A 101 1.19 6.30 -4.00
CA LEU A 101 2.46 5.62 -4.31
C LEU A 101 2.85 5.81 -5.78
N VAL A 102 1.92 5.59 -6.72
CA VAL A 102 2.16 5.79 -8.15
C VAL A 102 2.57 7.23 -8.42
N TYR A 103 1.90 8.21 -7.80
CA TYR A 103 2.27 9.61 -7.93
C TYR A 103 3.70 9.88 -7.48
N MET A 104 4.11 9.35 -6.32
CA MET A 104 5.47 9.49 -5.81
C MET A 104 6.51 8.87 -6.74
N TYR A 105 6.25 7.67 -7.27
CA TYR A 105 7.21 6.97 -8.11
C TYR A 105 7.27 7.47 -9.55
N TRP A 106 6.15 7.91 -10.13
CA TRP A 106 6.11 8.34 -11.53
C TRP A 106 6.33 9.83 -11.73
N TYR A 107 5.93 10.67 -10.77
CA TYR A 107 6.03 12.12 -10.93
C TYR A 107 7.10 12.75 -10.04
N LEU A 108 7.29 12.26 -8.81
CA LEU A 108 8.24 12.86 -7.87
C LEU A 108 9.67 12.35 -8.05
N LEU A 109 9.83 11.05 -8.31
CA LEU A 109 11.14 10.40 -8.38
C LEU A 109 11.96 10.73 -9.66
N PRO A 110 11.40 10.67 -10.88
CA PRO A 110 12.16 10.89 -12.11
C PRO A 110 12.89 12.25 -12.20
N PRO A 111 12.29 13.40 -11.80
CA PRO A 111 13.02 14.66 -11.84
C PRO A 111 14.18 14.71 -10.84
N GLN A 112 14.05 14.03 -9.69
CA GLN A 112 15.10 13.97 -8.67
C GLN A 112 16.26 13.08 -9.11
N GLU A 113 15.97 11.94 -9.75
CA GLU A 113 16.98 11.06 -10.33
C GLU A 113 17.75 11.77 -11.46
N ALA A 114 17.04 12.46 -12.36
CA ALA A 114 17.67 13.24 -13.42
C ALA A 114 18.56 14.37 -12.88
N ALA A 115 18.15 15.04 -11.80
CA ALA A 115 18.97 16.05 -11.14
C ALA A 115 20.22 15.44 -10.49
N TRP A 116 20.07 14.29 -9.83
CA TRP A 116 21.17 13.55 -9.23
C TRP A 116 22.21 13.09 -10.26
N GLU A 117 21.77 12.52 -11.39
CA GLU A 117 22.67 12.09 -12.46
C GLU A 117 23.47 13.26 -13.05
N ARG A 118 22.84 14.42 -13.25
CA ARG A 118 23.54 15.62 -13.73
C ARG A 118 24.62 16.05 -12.75
N GLU A 119 24.32 16.03 -11.45
CA GLU A 119 25.28 16.39 -10.40
C GLU A 119 26.44 15.38 -10.33
N GLN A 120 26.14 14.08 -10.50
CA GLN A 120 27.15 13.03 -10.53
C GLN A 120 28.08 13.17 -11.75
N ARG A 121 27.54 13.51 -12.92
CA ARG A 121 28.35 13.83 -14.12
C ARG A 121 29.22 15.08 -13.89
N ARG A 122 28.72 16.11 -13.21
CA ARG A 122 29.54 17.30 -12.86
C ARG A 122 30.71 16.92 -11.95
N ARG A 123 30.49 16.06 -10.96
CA ARG A 123 31.53 15.57 -10.05
C ARG A 123 32.61 14.74 -10.73
N SER A 124 32.32 14.06 -11.85
CA SER A 124 33.37 13.33 -12.59
C SER A 124 34.33 14.25 -13.35
N TYR A 125 33.91 15.46 -13.73
CA TYR A 125 34.77 16.41 -14.43
C TYR A 125 35.67 17.23 -13.50
N PHE A 126 35.25 17.43 -12.24
CA PHE A 126 36.07 18.13 -11.26
C PHE A 126 36.85 17.11 -10.41
N PRO A 127 38.20 17.02 -10.54
CA PRO A 127 38.99 16.15 -9.68
C PRO A 127 38.79 16.60 -8.23
N GLN A 128 38.23 15.72 -7.41
CA GLN A 128 38.10 15.97 -5.99
C GLN A 128 39.49 16.25 -5.43
N LYS A 129 39.68 17.41 -4.79
CA LYS A 129 40.91 17.74 -4.06
C LYS A 129 41.18 16.58 -3.10
N LYS A 130 42.19 15.74 -3.42
CA LYS A 130 42.71 14.72 -2.50
C LYS A 130 42.96 15.46 -1.18
N ARG A 131 42.17 15.16 -0.15
CA ARG A 131 42.41 15.64 1.21
C ARG A 131 43.85 15.28 1.52
N ARG A 132 44.72 16.30 1.57
CA ARG A 132 46.11 16.16 2.02
C ARG A 132 46.01 15.72 3.48
N ARG A 133 46.23 14.43 3.74
CA ARG A 133 46.43 13.92 5.11
C ARG A 133 47.61 14.70 5.68
N ARG A 134 47.36 15.47 6.73
CA ARG A 134 48.36 15.85 7.73
C ARG A 134 48.25 14.83 8.85
#